data_AF-A0A1R0WCC6-F1
#
_entry.id   AF-A0A1R0WCC6-F1
#
_cell.length_a   1.000
_cell.length_b   1.000
_cell.length_c   1.000
_cell.angle_alpha   90.00
_cell.angle_beta   90.00
_cell.angle_gamma   90.00
#
_symmetry.space_group_name_H-M   'P 1'
#
loop_
_entity.id
_entity.type
_entity.pdbx_description
1 polymer ?
#
loop_
_entity_poly.entity_id
_entity_poly.type
_entity_poly.pdbx_seq_one_letter_code
_entity_poly.pdbx_strand_id
1 'polypeptide(L)'
;MAENQLLGSLRRYEFYATTTTFASELYNTMSQELYGDIHWEWGYSANNTYANSKVWSGTNHNVVNYGTITAKNVKDPSMFFTICVTLSCVNSWSDRMSYKNHIMKVGIRNNGSSVIPDLSTNVGSRSEIPFQTGDSYVNSSATTSSHVNTYYKWTVFTAEDYIFVYGEPQNYPAQAYPVRLYMGRLKPFEDEDPLIANDFVGVFSHFPMSLDDAEDELKYSSGSGYVRSSRNGTPNALYHFATSSQVPSPGVGGRFFISPFYVWHGNEGVRGEFHGVRTAVLRDASKYPDGSILDLGEERYYVFHATSQAYPTSYQGWFTTSGSYVNGQPYFFDSSLLLGGGQRVLLFEIEKEV
;
A
#
# COMPACT_ATOMS: atom_id res chain seq x y z
N MET A 1 -18.74 -6.27 -13.19
CA MET A 1 -18.54 -7.71 -12.96
C MET A 1 -17.11 -7.90 -12.52
N ALA A 2 -16.89 -8.37 -11.30
CA ALA A 2 -15.56 -8.75 -10.80
C ALA A 2 -15.26 -10.17 -11.31
N GLU A 3 -14.12 -10.37 -11.96
CA GLU A 3 -13.65 -11.70 -12.35
C GLU A 3 -12.82 -12.25 -11.19
N ASN A 4 -13.30 -13.32 -10.53
CA ASN A 4 -12.58 -13.97 -9.43
C ASN A 4 -11.93 -15.25 -9.96
N GLN A 5 -10.59 -15.31 -9.90
CA GLN A 5 -9.82 -16.50 -10.24
C GLN A 5 -9.40 -17.22 -8.96
N LEU A 6 -9.80 -18.48 -8.80
CA LEU A 6 -9.41 -19.33 -7.68
C LEU A 6 -8.03 -19.93 -7.98
N LEU A 7 -7.02 -19.59 -7.18
CA LEU A 7 -5.62 -20.01 -7.35
C LEU A 7 -5.13 -20.75 -6.09
N GLY A 8 -5.79 -21.84 -5.72
CA GLY A 8 -5.56 -22.51 -4.44
C GLY A 8 -6.00 -21.63 -3.26
N SER A 9 -5.10 -21.40 -2.29
CA SER A 9 -5.32 -20.46 -1.18
C SER A 9 -5.25 -18.99 -1.61
N LEU A 10 -4.61 -18.66 -2.73
CA LEU A 10 -4.59 -17.28 -3.23
C LEU A 10 -5.93 -16.92 -3.90
N ARG A 11 -6.42 -15.70 -3.64
CA ARG A 11 -7.59 -15.11 -4.28
C ARG A 11 -7.23 -13.80 -4.96
N ARG A 12 -7.74 -13.57 -6.18
CA ARG A 12 -7.62 -12.32 -6.94
C ARG A 12 -9.00 -11.73 -7.15
N TYR A 13 -9.17 -10.47 -6.74
CA TYR A 13 -10.38 -9.69 -6.94
C TYR A 13 -10.09 -8.49 -7.81
N GLU A 14 -11.02 -8.11 -8.67
CA GLU A 14 -10.94 -6.89 -9.46
C GLU A 14 -12.21 -6.07 -9.38
N PHE A 15 -12.06 -4.76 -9.24
CA PHE A 15 -13.18 -3.83 -9.27
C PHE A 15 -12.72 -2.45 -9.73
N TYR A 16 -13.67 -1.55 -9.96
CA TYR A 16 -13.38 -0.18 -10.33
C TYR A 16 -14.08 0.75 -9.37
N ALA A 17 -13.37 1.77 -8.89
CA ALA A 17 -13.93 2.72 -7.95
C ALA A 17 -13.24 4.07 -8.08
N THR A 18 -13.96 5.13 -7.74
CA THR A 18 -13.31 6.42 -7.50
C THR A 18 -12.75 6.44 -6.08
N THR A 19 -11.86 7.37 -5.77
CA THR A 19 -11.31 7.51 -4.40
C THR A 19 -12.41 7.67 -3.35
N THR A 20 -13.51 8.36 -3.66
CA THR A 20 -14.66 8.52 -2.75
C THR A 20 -15.52 7.27 -2.54
N THR A 21 -15.52 6.32 -3.49
CA THR A 21 -16.32 5.08 -3.39
C THR A 21 -15.48 3.85 -3.12
N PHE A 22 -14.15 3.99 -3.05
CA PHE A 22 -13.21 2.89 -2.86
C PHE A 22 -13.57 1.98 -1.68
N ALA A 23 -13.85 2.56 -0.51
CA ALA A 23 -14.17 1.77 0.68
C ALA A 23 -15.40 0.88 0.45
N SER A 24 -16.53 1.46 0.04
CA SER A 24 -17.76 0.71 -0.18
C SER A 24 -17.61 -0.35 -1.29
N GLU A 25 -16.93 -0.02 -2.38
CA GLU A 25 -16.73 -0.97 -3.49
C GLU A 25 -15.78 -2.11 -3.12
N LEU A 26 -14.73 -1.82 -2.33
CA LEU A 26 -13.86 -2.85 -1.77
C LEU A 26 -14.67 -3.81 -0.91
N TYR A 27 -15.46 -3.30 0.06
CA TYR A 27 -16.31 -4.14 0.89
C TYR A 27 -17.24 -5.03 0.06
N ASN A 28 -18.01 -4.42 -0.86
CA ASN A 28 -18.95 -5.14 -1.71
C ASN A 28 -18.26 -6.23 -2.55
N THR A 29 -17.02 -6.00 -2.96
CA THR A 29 -16.23 -6.97 -3.73
C THR A 29 -15.75 -8.12 -2.85
N MET A 30 -15.23 -7.82 -1.65
CA MET A 30 -14.69 -8.84 -0.75
C MET A 30 -15.77 -9.65 -0.03
N SER A 31 -16.99 -9.13 0.11
CA SER A 31 -18.10 -9.77 0.85
C SER A 31 -19.12 -10.49 -0.03
N GLN A 32 -18.80 -10.80 -1.29
CA GLN A 32 -19.76 -11.46 -2.19
C GLN A 32 -20.15 -12.85 -1.69
N GLU A 33 -21.44 -13.19 -1.73
CA GLU A 33 -21.98 -14.39 -1.06
C GLU A 33 -21.40 -15.72 -1.57
N LEU A 34 -21.00 -15.80 -2.85
CA LEU A 34 -20.45 -17.03 -3.46
C LEU A 34 -18.93 -17.01 -3.67
N TYR A 35 -18.33 -15.83 -3.62
CA TYR A 35 -16.95 -15.60 -4.04
C TYR A 35 -16.17 -14.72 -3.07
N GLY A 36 -16.77 -14.41 -1.92
CA GLY A 36 -16.18 -13.57 -0.90
C GLY A 36 -14.88 -14.15 -0.36
N ASP A 37 -14.13 -13.30 0.32
CA ASP A 37 -12.88 -13.70 0.93
C ASP A 37 -13.11 -14.77 2.00
N ILE A 38 -12.33 -15.84 1.93
CA ILE A 38 -12.39 -16.96 2.88
C ILE A 38 -11.39 -16.80 4.02
N HIS A 39 -10.39 -15.93 3.86
CA HIS A 39 -9.31 -15.73 4.83
C HIS A 39 -9.60 -14.57 5.78
N TRP A 40 -10.44 -13.63 5.34
CA TRP A 40 -10.68 -12.37 6.02
C TRP A 40 -12.16 -12.07 6.15
N GLU A 41 -12.59 -11.74 7.36
CA GLU A 41 -13.88 -11.11 7.63
C GLU A 41 -13.77 -9.62 7.33
N TRP A 42 -14.52 -9.17 6.32
CA TRP A 42 -14.55 -7.78 5.91
C TRP A 42 -15.72 -7.03 6.56
N GLY A 43 -15.46 -5.80 6.99
CA GLY A 43 -16.47 -4.91 7.56
C GLY A 43 -16.38 -3.52 6.95
N TYR A 44 -17.52 -2.83 6.89
CA TYR A 44 -17.62 -1.47 6.36
C TYR A 44 -18.34 -0.56 7.34
N SER A 45 -17.80 0.64 7.52
CA SER A 45 -18.48 1.75 8.17
C SER A 45 -18.41 2.97 7.27
N ALA A 46 -19.58 3.52 6.93
CA ALA A 46 -19.67 4.78 6.19
C ALA A 46 -19.29 6.00 7.05
N ASN A 47 -19.27 5.86 8.39
CA ASN A 47 -18.95 6.94 9.31
C ASN A 47 -18.14 6.41 10.48
N ASN A 48 -16.82 6.58 10.42
CA ASN A 48 -15.93 6.28 11.53
C ASN A 48 -15.42 7.58 12.17
N THR A 49 -15.87 7.86 13.40
CA THR A 49 -15.46 9.06 14.14
C THR A 49 -13.96 9.07 14.49
N TYR A 50 -13.32 7.89 14.58
CA TYR A 50 -11.88 7.75 14.84
C TYR A 50 -11.01 7.93 13.59
N ALA A 51 -11.61 7.89 12.39
CA ALA A 51 -10.90 8.15 11.14
C ALA A 51 -10.68 9.65 10.88
N ASN A 52 -11.46 10.50 11.55
CA ASN A 52 -11.34 11.95 11.47
C ASN A 52 -10.17 12.41 12.33
N SER A 53 -9.30 13.25 11.76
CA SER A 53 -8.14 13.77 12.51
C SER A 53 -8.58 14.67 13.65
N LYS A 54 -7.91 14.54 14.81
CA LYS A 54 -7.86 15.62 15.79
C LYS A 54 -6.97 16.72 15.20
N VAL A 55 -7.55 17.63 14.42
CA VAL A 55 -6.82 18.79 13.87
C VAL A 55 -6.19 19.55 15.05
N TRP A 56 -4.88 19.79 15.02
CA TRP A 56 -4.16 20.37 16.16
C TRP A 56 -4.49 21.87 16.37
N SER A 57 -4.92 22.60 15.35
CA SER A 57 -5.45 23.96 15.50
C SER A 57 -6.03 24.48 14.17
N GLY A 58 -7.13 25.23 14.25
CA GLY A 58 -7.55 26.15 13.19
C GLY A 58 -8.91 25.86 12.56
N THR A 59 -9.76 26.88 12.55
CA THR A 59 -11.07 27.02 11.88
C THR A 59 -11.06 26.86 10.34
N ASN A 60 -9.95 26.37 9.75
CA ASN A 60 -9.66 26.37 8.32
C ASN A 60 -9.48 24.96 7.71
N HIS A 61 -9.80 23.90 8.46
CA HIS A 61 -9.57 22.51 8.05
C HIS A 61 -10.84 21.67 8.20
N ASN A 62 -11.19 20.92 7.16
CA ASN A 62 -12.30 19.97 7.18
C ASN A 62 -11.79 18.59 6.74
N VAL A 63 -12.02 17.57 7.57
CA VAL A 63 -11.75 16.18 7.21
C VAL A 63 -13.08 15.48 7.02
N VAL A 64 -13.28 14.90 5.83
CA VAL A 64 -14.47 14.10 5.51
C VAL A 64 -14.02 12.64 5.40
N ASN A 65 -14.64 11.74 6.16
CA ASN A 65 -14.45 10.31 5.99
C ASN A 65 -15.34 9.79 4.85
N TYR A 66 -14.72 9.13 3.86
CA TYR A 66 -15.39 8.48 2.73
C TYR A 66 -15.60 6.98 2.95
N GLY A 67 -15.48 6.54 4.20
CA GLY A 67 -15.65 5.16 4.62
C GLY A 67 -14.41 4.58 5.27
N THR A 68 -14.64 3.59 6.12
CA THR A 68 -13.64 2.75 6.76
C THR A 68 -13.95 1.29 6.47
N ILE A 69 -12.89 0.57 6.11
CA ILE A 69 -12.89 -0.87 5.93
C ILE A 69 -12.11 -1.51 7.06
N THR A 70 -12.61 -2.65 7.53
CA THR A 70 -11.88 -3.54 8.43
C THR A 70 -11.67 -4.87 7.73
N ALA A 71 -10.50 -5.47 7.91
CA ALA A 71 -10.22 -6.84 7.51
C ALA A 71 -9.69 -7.58 8.74
N LYS A 72 -10.43 -8.58 9.22
CA LYS A 72 -10.07 -9.39 10.37
C LYS A 72 -9.78 -10.80 9.90
N ASN A 73 -8.61 -11.34 10.21
CA ASN A 73 -8.29 -12.69 9.75
C ASN A 73 -9.18 -13.73 10.48
N VAL A 74 -9.66 -14.71 9.71
CA VAL A 74 -10.56 -15.77 10.21
C VAL A 74 -9.81 -16.73 11.14
N LYS A 75 -8.56 -17.07 10.82
CA LYS A 75 -7.75 -18.04 11.58
C LYS A 75 -6.92 -17.41 12.69
N ASP A 76 -6.49 -16.16 12.51
CA ASP A 76 -5.83 -15.36 13.55
C ASP A 76 -6.54 -14.00 13.75
N PRO A 77 -7.59 -13.94 14.57
CA PRO A 77 -8.31 -12.70 14.87
C PRO A 77 -7.46 -11.55 15.44
N SER A 78 -6.23 -11.80 15.90
CA SER A 78 -5.29 -10.75 16.31
C SER A 78 -4.72 -9.97 15.12
N MET A 79 -4.69 -10.59 13.94
CA MET A 79 -4.33 -9.96 12.69
C MET A 79 -5.54 -9.22 12.11
N PHE A 80 -5.50 -7.90 12.30
CA PHE A 80 -6.61 -7.02 11.99
C PHE A 80 -6.08 -5.75 11.33
N PHE A 81 -6.70 -5.37 10.23
CA PHE A 81 -6.36 -4.16 9.50
C PHE A 81 -7.55 -3.22 9.40
N THR A 82 -7.27 -1.93 9.38
CA THR A 82 -8.23 -0.89 8.98
C THR A 82 -7.69 -0.10 7.82
N ILE A 83 -8.58 0.27 6.89
CA ILE A 83 -8.30 1.24 5.83
C ILE A 83 -9.38 2.31 5.87
N CYS A 84 -9.01 3.55 6.12
CA CYS A 84 -9.92 4.69 6.10
C CYS A 84 -9.57 5.60 4.94
N VAL A 85 -10.57 5.99 4.14
CA VAL A 85 -10.38 7.03 3.12
C VAL A 85 -10.89 8.34 3.68
N THR A 86 -10.08 9.39 3.54
CA THR A 86 -10.40 10.72 4.03
C THR A 86 -10.07 11.78 3.00
N LEU A 87 -10.80 12.90 3.03
CA LEU A 87 -10.42 14.13 2.37
C LEU A 87 -9.56 14.94 3.33
N SER A 88 -8.32 15.26 2.94
CA SER A 88 -7.62 16.41 3.53
C SER A 88 -8.08 17.68 2.83
N CYS A 89 -8.40 18.73 3.60
CA CYS A 89 -8.77 20.03 3.07
C CYS A 89 -8.03 21.12 3.85
N VAL A 90 -7.24 21.95 3.15
CA VAL A 90 -6.44 23.03 3.74
C VAL A 90 -6.71 24.31 2.98
N ASN A 91 -7.05 25.40 3.68
CA ASN A 91 -7.08 26.73 3.09
C ASN A 91 -5.66 27.32 3.13
N SER A 92 -5.07 27.58 1.97
CA SER A 92 -3.86 28.37 1.90
C SER A 92 -4.21 29.84 1.69
N TRP A 93 -3.76 30.71 2.60
CA TRP A 93 -3.91 32.17 2.55
C TRP A 93 -5.33 32.71 2.78
N SER A 94 -5.40 34.01 3.10
CA SER A 94 -6.60 34.76 3.55
C SER A 94 -7.77 34.77 2.55
N ASP A 95 -7.56 34.28 1.34
CA ASP A 95 -8.43 34.48 0.21
C ASP A 95 -8.32 33.30 -0.76
N ARG A 96 -9.18 32.32 -0.51
CA ARG A 96 -9.82 31.47 -1.52
C ARG A 96 -8.92 30.54 -2.32
N MET A 97 -8.44 29.46 -1.70
CA MET A 97 -8.50 28.12 -2.31
C MET A 97 -8.32 27.02 -1.27
N SER A 98 -9.22 26.05 -1.28
CA SER A 98 -9.10 24.83 -0.49
C SER A 98 -8.28 23.81 -1.28
N TYR A 99 -7.03 23.58 -0.90
CA TYR A 99 -6.28 22.40 -1.34
C TYR A 99 -6.98 21.17 -0.81
N LYS A 100 -7.20 20.20 -1.69
CA LYS A 100 -7.86 18.96 -1.34
C LYS A 100 -7.13 17.78 -1.95
N ASN A 101 -6.98 16.72 -1.16
CA ASN A 101 -6.44 15.45 -1.62
C ASN A 101 -7.09 14.31 -0.85
N HIS A 102 -7.34 13.20 -1.56
CA HIS A 102 -7.79 11.97 -0.93
C HIS A 102 -6.59 11.27 -0.31
N ILE A 103 -6.74 10.86 0.94
CA ILE A 103 -5.72 10.20 1.74
C ILE A 103 -6.28 8.90 2.27
N MET A 104 -5.49 7.84 2.13
CA MET A 104 -5.69 6.58 2.81
C MET A 104 -4.94 6.60 4.15
N LYS A 105 -5.63 6.16 5.21
CA LYS A 105 -5.09 5.95 6.55
C LYS A 105 -5.27 4.50 6.91
N VAL A 106 -4.30 3.92 7.59
CA VAL A 106 -4.30 2.50 7.93
C VAL A 106 -4.24 2.27 9.43
N GLY A 107 -4.54 1.05 9.85
CA GLY A 107 -4.27 0.52 11.19
C GLY A 107 -4.00 -0.98 11.12
N ILE A 108 -3.33 -1.52 12.14
CA ILE A 108 -2.73 -2.86 12.18
C ILE A 108 -3.05 -3.66 13.44
N ARG A 109 -3.98 -3.16 14.26
CA ARG A 109 -4.45 -3.82 15.48
C ARG A 109 -5.95 -3.68 15.67
N ASN A 110 -6.54 -4.70 16.29
CA ASN A 110 -7.90 -4.61 16.80
C ASN A 110 -7.90 -3.84 18.14
N ASN A 111 -8.73 -2.81 18.26
CA ASN A 111 -8.89 -2.01 19.48
C ASN A 111 -10.18 -2.36 20.24
N GLY A 112 -10.58 -3.63 20.18
CA GLY A 112 -11.78 -4.14 20.84
C GLY A 112 -13.04 -3.91 20.02
N SER A 113 -14.11 -3.43 20.65
CA SER A 113 -15.38 -3.17 19.98
C SER A 113 -15.36 -1.94 19.07
N SER A 114 -14.37 -1.06 19.25
CA SER A 114 -14.23 0.18 18.47
C SER A 114 -13.26 0.00 17.31
N VAL A 115 -13.69 0.41 16.11
CA VAL A 115 -12.84 0.41 14.91
C VAL A 115 -11.94 1.66 14.92
N ILE A 116 -10.71 1.50 15.41
CA ILE A 116 -9.72 2.60 15.51
C ILE A 116 -8.57 2.33 14.53
N PRO A 117 -8.26 3.26 13.60
CA PRO A 117 -7.04 3.21 12.79
C PRO A 117 -5.84 3.59 13.64
N ASP A 118 -5.30 2.61 14.39
CA ASP A 118 -4.32 2.83 15.45
C ASP A 118 -3.01 3.48 14.97
N LEU A 119 -2.55 3.19 13.75
CA LEU A 119 -1.39 3.92 13.20
C LEU A 119 -1.72 5.41 13.07
N SER A 120 -2.86 5.76 12.48
CA SER A 120 -3.27 7.16 12.37
C SER A 120 -3.45 7.84 13.73
N THR A 121 -3.90 7.13 14.77
CA THR A 121 -4.04 7.73 16.11
C THR A 121 -2.71 7.85 16.85
N ASN A 122 -1.78 6.93 16.63
CA ASN A 122 -0.52 6.85 17.37
C ASN A 122 0.61 7.66 16.73
N VAL A 123 0.74 7.59 15.40
CA VAL A 123 1.80 8.31 14.64
C VAL A 123 1.26 9.47 13.82
N GLY A 124 -0.06 9.67 13.75
CA GLY A 124 -0.68 10.82 13.11
C GLY A 124 -0.56 10.80 11.59
N SER A 125 -0.36 11.99 11.00
CA SER A 125 -0.24 12.21 9.55
C SER A 125 0.94 11.49 8.91
N ARG A 126 1.90 11.02 9.70
CA ARG A 126 3.07 10.25 9.23
C ARG A 126 2.69 8.88 8.64
N SER A 127 1.51 8.35 8.95
CA SER A 127 1.01 7.08 8.38
C SER A 127 0.15 7.25 7.12
N GLU A 128 -0.01 8.50 6.64
CA GLU A 128 -0.90 8.81 5.54
C GLU A 128 -0.32 8.43 4.18
N ILE A 129 -1.17 7.86 3.33
CA ILE A 129 -0.83 7.49 1.96
C ILE A 129 -1.72 8.32 1.02
N PRO A 130 -1.16 9.28 0.25
CA PRO A 130 -1.95 10.04 -0.70
C PRO A 130 -2.36 9.16 -1.90
N PHE A 131 -3.60 9.31 -2.37
CA PHE A 131 -4.04 8.71 -3.65
C PHE A 131 -3.55 9.50 -4.87
N GLN A 132 -3.18 10.76 -4.66
CA GLN A 132 -2.74 11.66 -5.71
C GLN A 132 -1.91 12.76 -5.10
N THR A 133 -1.06 13.34 -5.93
CA THR A 133 -0.21 14.44 -5.50
C THR A 133 -0.96 15.75 -5.72
N GLY A 134 -0.76 16.71 -4.83
CA GLY A 134 -1.16 18.08 -5.04
C GLY A 134 -0.37 18.72 -6.17
N ASP A 135 -0.90 19.79 -6.74
CA ASP A 135 -0.13 20.64 -7.64
C ASP A 135 1.06 21.22 -6.86
N SER A 136 2.27 21.00 -7.38
CA SER A 136 3.53 21.54 -6.86
C SER A 136 3.60 23.08 -6.91
N TYR A 137 2.70 23.75 -7.65
CA TYR A 137 2.77 25.19 -7.90
C TYR A 137 2.05 26.06 -6.87
N VAL A 138 2.46 26.02 -5.59
CA VAL A 138 1.85 26.80 -4.49
C VAL A 138 2.03 28.34 -4.63
N ASN A 139 2.76 28.81 -5.65
CA ASN A 139 3.19 30.22 -5.76
C ASN A 139 2.38 31.09 -6.75
N SER A 140 1.15 30.72 -7.09
CA SER A 140 0.30 31.63 -7.88
C SER A 140 -1.16 31.61 -7.44
N SER A 141 -1.81 32.77 -7.49
CA SER A 141 -3.26 32.94 -7.32
C SER A 141 -4.09 32.28 -8.44
N ALA A 142 -3.43 31.62 -9.40
CA ALA A 142 -4.02 30.95 -10.55
C ALA A 142 -3.99 29.42 -10.43
N THR A 143 -3.65 28.86 -9.26
CA THR A 143 -3.69 27.41 -9.07
C THR A 143 -5.11 26.89 -9.27
N THR A 144 -5.22 25.72 -9.92
CA THR A 144 -6.49 24.98 -10.02
C THR A 144 -6.57 23.97 -8.89
N SER A 145 -7.77 23.78 -8.33
CA SER A 145 -8.03 22.79 -7.29
C SER A 145 -7.34 21.45 -7.57
N SER A 146 -6.49 20.97 -6.65
CA SER A 146 -5.81 19.66 -6.73
C SER A 146 -6.76 18.46 -6.54
N HIS A 147 -8.07 18.71 -6.52
CA HIS A 147 -9.09 17.71 -6.24
C HIS A 147 -9.52 16.99 -7.52
N VAL A 148 -8.84 15.90 -7.85
CA VAL A 148 -9.37 14.90 -8.79
C VAL A 148 -9.97 13.74 -8.00
N ASN A 149 -11.25 13.43 -8.23
CA ASN A 149 -11.84 12.17 -7.75
C ASN A 149 -11.38 11.08 -8.70
N THR A 150 -10.16 10.60 -8.48
CA THR A 150 -9.48 9.70 -9.41
C THR A 150 -10.22 8.37 -9.48
N TYR A 151 -10.46 7.89 -10.69
CA TYR A 151 -11.04 6.59 -10.99
C TYR A 151 -9.91 5.58 -11.17
N TYR A 152 -9.98 4.48 -10.43
CA TYR A 152 -8.95 3.45 -10.39
C TYR A 152 -9.54 2.10 -10.82
N LYS A 153 -8.74 1.33 -11.55
CA LYS A 153 -8.89 -0.12 -11.61
C LYS A 153 -8.17 -0.70 -10.40
N TRP A 154 -8.88 -1.44 -9.56
CA TRP A 154 -8.32 -2.08 -8.37
C TRP A 154 -8.17 -3.57 -8.60
N THR A 155 -7.05 -4.10 -8.15
CA THR A 155 -6.81 -5.53 -8.02
C THR A 155 -6.39 -5.81 -6.58
N VAL A 156 -7.05 -6.77 -5.93
CA VAL A 156 -6.73 -7.17 -4.56
C VAL A 156 -6.35 -8.64 -4.56
N PHE A 157 -5.20 -8.96 -3.98
CA PHE A 157 -4.78 -10.31 -3.72
C PHE A 157 -4.93 -10.60 -2.24
N THR A 158 -5.58 -11.70 -1.89
CA THR A 158 -5.68 -12.15 -0.49
C THR A 158 -5.21 -13.58 -0.36
N ALA A 159 -4.51 -13.83 0.74
CA ALA A 159 -4.12 -15.14 1.23
C ALA A 159 -4.34 -15.16 2.74
N GLU A 160 -4.10 -16.31 3.39
CA GLU A 160 -4.23 -16.43 4.83
C GLU A 160 -3.36 -15.42 5.59
N ASP A 161 -2.15 -15.13 5.12
CA ASP A 161 -1.20 -14.31 5.85
C ASP A 161 -1.16 -12.84 5.43
N TYR A 162 -1.77 -12.47 4.30
CA TYR A 162 -1.66 -11.12 3.77
C TYR A 162 -2.82 -10.69 2.86
N ILE A 163 -2.90 -9.38 2.68
CA ILE A 163 -3.71 -8.66 1.72
C ILE A 163 -2.77 -7.73 0.95
N PHE A 164 -2.81 -7.80 -0.38
CA PHE A 164 -2.13 -6.86 -1.25
C PHE A 164 -3.15 -6.07 -2.07
N VAL A 165 -3.18 -4.76 -1.92
CA VAL A 165 -4.05 -3.86 -2.68
C VAL A 165 -3.23 -3.15 -3.74
N TYR A 166 -3.70 -3.24 -4.98
CA TYR A 166 -3.11 -2.59 -6.13
C TYR A 166 -4.16 -1.73 -6.86
N GLY A 167 -3.83 -0.49 -7.18
CA GLY A 167 -4.72 0.43 -7.90
C GLY A 167 -4.02 1.08 -9.08
N GLU A 168 -4.61 1.01 -10.26
CA GLU A 168 -4.13 1.69 -11.48
C GLU A 168 -5.05 2.86 -11.85
N PRO A 169 -4.53 4.10 -11.89
CA PRO A 169 -5.34 5.26 -12.24
C PRO A 169 -5.78 5.18 -13.70
N GLN A 170 -7.07 5.31 -13.93
CA GLN A 170 -7.70 5.28 -15.27
C GLN A 170 -7.90 6.68 -15.85
N ASN A 171 -7.93 7.69 -14.99
CA ASN A 171 -7.98 9.10 -15.35
C ASN A 171 -6.92 9.89 -14.57
N TYR A 172 -6.59 11.08 -15.07
CA TYR A 172 -5.57 11.95 -14.48
C TYR A 172 -4.22 11.26 -14.19
N PRO A 173 -3.66 10.45 -15.12
CA PRO A 173 -2.44 9.66 -14.88
C PRO A 173 -1.18 10.53 -14.67
N ALA A 174 -1.27 11.84 -14.89
CA ALA A 174 -0.18 12.78 -14.59
C ALA A 174 -0.17 13.23 -13.12
N GLN A 175 -1.28 13.07 -12.39
CA GLN A 175 -1.45 13.50 -10.99
C GLN A 175 -1.69 12.33 -10.03
N ALA A 176 -2.29 11.26 -10.53
CA ALA A 176 -2.58 10.05 -9.79
C ALA A 176 -1.46 9.01 -9.93
N TYR A 177 -1.14 8.35 -8.84
CA TYR A 177 -0.06 7.36 -8.77
C TYR A 177 -0.65 5.97 -8.57
N PRO A 178 -0.06 4.91 -9.16
CA PRO A 178 -0.46 3.55 -8.86
C PRO A 178 -0.35 3.28 -7.36
N VAL A 179 -1.45 2.87 -6.74
CA VAL A 179 -1.47 2.54 -5.32
C VAL A 179 -0.97 1.12 -5.16
N ARG A 180 -0.01 0.93 -4.25
CA ARG A 180 0.42 -0.40 -3.79
C ARG A 180 0.42 -0.39 -2.27
N LEU A 181 -0.20 -1.39 -1.67
CA LEU A 181 -0.30 -1.54 -0.23
C LEU A 181 -0.22 -3.02 0.12
N TYR A 182 0.85 -3.40 0.82
CA TYR A 182 0.95 -4.68 1.51
C TYR A 182 0.44 -4.53 2.93
N MET A 183 -0.41 -5.45 3.38
CA MET A 183 -0.83 -5.59 4.78
C MET A 183 -0.80 -7.07 5.14
N GLY A 184 -0.01 -7.48 6.11
CA GLY A 184 0.06 -8.91 6.45
C GLY A 184 1.22 -9.28 7.34
N ARG A 185 1.37 -10.58 7.59
CA ARG A 185 2.54 -11.14 8.26
C ARG A 185 3.80 -10.86 7.47
N LEU A 186 4.92 -10.81 8.16
CA LEU A 186 6.24 -10.79 7.57
C LEU A 186 6.91 -12.13 7.88
N LYS A 187 7.67 -12.66 6.93
CA LYS A 187 8.44 -13.89 7.11
C LYS A 187 9.79 -13.51 7.74
N PRO A 188 10.06 -13.85 9.01
CA PRO A 188 11.36 -13.57 9.61
C PRO A 188 12.45 -14.47 8.99
N PHE A 189 13.70 -14.01 9.00
CA PHE A 189 14.84 -14.82 8.55
C PHE A 189 15.45 -15.70 9.63
N GLU A 190 15.20 -15.35 10.88
CA GLU A 190 15.66 -16.12 12.04
C GLU A 190 14.44 -16.77 12.71
N ASP A 191 14.67 -17.93 13.33
CA ASP A 191 13.68 -18.54 14.21
C ASP A 191 13.47 -17.62 15.41
N GLU A 192 12.38 -16.84 15.39
CA GLU A 192 12.02 -15.93 16.46
C GLU A 192 11.16 -16.63 17.52
N ASP A 193 11.24 -16.14 18.77
CA ASP A 193 10.27 -16.50 19.80
C ASP A 193 8.85 -16.29 19.25
N PRO A 194 7.94 -17.27 19.33
CA PRO A 194 6.57 -17.13 18.83
C PRO A 194 5.84 -15.87 19.32
N LEU A 195 6.15 -15.37 20.52
CA LEU A 195 5.57 -14.13 21.04
C LEU A 195 6.00 -12.89 20.24
N ILE A 196 7.21 -12.91 19.69
CA ILE A 196 7.77 -11.84 18.88
C ILE A 196 7.38 -12.03 17.41
N ALA A 197 7.42 -13.28 16.93
CA ALA A 197 7.11 -13.65 15.55
C ALA A 197 5.64 -13.39 15.19
N ASN A 198 4.71 -13.70 16.10
CA ASN A 198 3.27 -13.50 15.86
C ASN A 198 2.89 -12.02 15.70
N ASP A 199 3.68 -11.12 16.28
CA ASP A 199 3.52 -9.68 16.15
C ASP A 199 4.34 -9.08 15.00
N PHE A 200 5.07 -9.90 14.23
CA PHE A 200 5.76 -9.46 13.03
C PHE A 200 4.79 -9.34 11.84
N VAL A 201 3.89 -8.37 11.96
CA VAL A 201 2.85 -8.03 10.99
C VAL A 201 2.98 -6.57 10.65
N GLY A 202 2.87 -6.18 9.39
CA GLY A 202 3.09 -4.80 8.99
C GLY A 202 2.25 -4.33 7.83
N VAL A 203 2.32 -3.01 7.61
CA VAL A 203 1.71 -2.31 6.49
C VAL A 203 2.74 -1.47 5.78
N PHE A 204 2.90 -1.70 4.48
CA PHE A 204 3.91 -1.06 3.64
C PHE A 204 3.28 -0.57 2.35
N SER A 205 3.57 0.67 1.97
CA SER A 205 2.91 1.31 0.83
C SER A 205 3.89 1.87 -0.20
N HIS A 206 3.37 2.13 -1.40
CA HIS A 206 4.12 2.78 -2.48
C HIS A 206 4.61 4.19 -2.13
N PHE A 207 3.88 4.96 -1.33
CA PHE A 207 4.42 6.17 -0.73
C PHE A 207 5.09 5.79 0.59
N PRO A 208 6.35 6.18 0.80
CA PRO A 208 7.02 5.90 2.05
C PRO A 208 6.27 6.59 3.19
N MET A 209 5.94 5.83 4.22
CA MET A 209 5.40 6.38 5.46
C MET A 209 6.51 7.04 6.29
N SER A 210 6.13 7.88 7.25
CA SER A 210 6.98 8.68 8.13
C SER A 210 7.65 9.91 7.51
N LEU A 211 7.10 10.43 6.41
CA LEU A 211 7.51 11.72 5.86
C LEU A 211 6.96 12.86 6.74
N ASP A 212 7.85 13.77 7.16
CA ASP A 212 7.53 14.81 8.14
C ASP A 212 7.98 16.23 7.73
N ASP A 213 8.82 16.39 6.70
CA ASP A 213 9.32 17.69 6.22
C ASP A 213 9.50 17.72 4.69
N ALA A 214 9.42 18.91 4.10
CA ALA A 214 9.66 19.20 2.69
C ALA A 214 11.17 19.32 2.33
N GLU A 215 12.05 19.48 3.33
CA GLU A 215 13.52 19.55 3.17
C GLU A 215 14.25 18.23 3.48
N ASP A 216 13.53 17.13 3.71
CA ASP A 216 14.15 15.84 4.02
C ASP A 216 14.81 15.25 2.73
N GLU A 217 16.09 15.59 2.52
CA GLU A 217 16.91 15.10 1.40
C GLU A 217 17.00 13.57 1.40
N LEU A 218 16.13 12.84 0.68
CA LEU A 218 16.40 11.61 -0.13
C LEU A 218 17.40 10.51 0.34
N LYS A 219 17.82 10.46 1.60
CA LYS A 219 18.96 9.68 2.09
C LYS A 219 18.43 8.60 3.04
N TYR A 220 18.03 7.39 2.66
CA TYR A 220 18.72 6.45 1.79
C TYR A 220 17.76 5.31 1.38
N SER A 221 17.22 5.38 0.16
CA SER A 221 16.93 4.24 -0.72
C SER A 221 16.16 3.03 -0.13
N SER A 222 14.89 3.19 0.22
CA SER A 222 13.89 2.11 0.28
C SER A 222 12.48 2.66 0.56
N GLY A 223 11.43 1.91 0.24
CA GLY A 223 10.09 2.24 0.73
C GLY A 223 10.01 2.06 2.25
N SER A 224 8.97 2.60 2.89
CA SER A 224 8.82 2.50 4.36
C SER A 224 7.38 2.16 4.75
N GLY A 225 7.23 1.54 5.92
CA GLY A 225 5.95 1.14 6.50
C GLY A 225 6.07 0.86 7.99
N TYR A 226 4.98 0.47 8.62
CA TYR A 226 4.98 0.20 10.07
C TYR A 226 4.74 -1.27 10.34
N VAL A 227 5.47 -1.80 11.32
CA VAL A 227 5.18 -3.12 11.91
C VAL A 227 4.48 -2.95 13.24
N ARG A 228 3.63 -3.92 13.57
CA ARG A 228 2.82 -3.95 14.78
C ARG A 228 3.71 -3.87 16.02
N SER A 229 4.77 -4.68 16.08
CA SER A 229 5.77 -4.64 17.13
C SER A 229 7.17 -4.87 16.58
N SER A 230 8.13 -4.05 17.02
CA SER A 230 9.54 -4.30 16.76
C SER A 230 10.03 -5.54 17.51
N ARG A 231 11.24 -6.02 17.22
CA ARG A 231 11.83 -7.16 17.94
C ARG A 231 11.97 -6.89 19.44
N ASN A 232 12.19 -5.61 19.78
CA ASN A 232 12.30 -5.13 21.15
C ASN A 232 10.97 -4.71 21.79
N GLY A 233 9.83 -5.04 21.16
CA GLY A 233 8.50 -4.77 21.71
C GLY A 233 8.00 -3.33 21.53
N THR A 234 8.62 -2.53 20.66
CA THR A 234 8.15 -1.17 20.38
C THR A 234 6.91 -1.23 19.48
N PRO A 235 5.74 -0.76 19.94
CA PRO A 235 4.53 -0.80 19.13
C PRO A 235 4.61 0.18 17.96
N ASN A 236 4.03 -0.20 16.81
CA ASN A 236 3.90 0.64 15.61
C ASN A 236 5.26 1.20 15.17
N ALA A 237 6.27 0.33 15.14
CA ALA A 237 7.64 0.69 14.80
C ALA A 237 7.80 0.86 13.29
N LEU A 238 8.51 1.91 12.88
CA LEU A 238 8.80 2.19 11.47
C LEU A 238 9.86 1.22 10.96
N TYR A 239 9.58 0.52 9.87
CA TYR A 239 10.55 -0.30 9.14
C TYR A 239 10.62 0.16 7.69
N HIS A 240 11.76 -0.13 7.09
CA HIS A 240 12.02 0.12 5.69
C HIS A 240 11.90 -1.18 4.90
N PHE A 241 11.62 -1.08 3.61
CA PHE A 241 11.58 -2.21 2.70
C PHE A 241 12.26 -1.92 1.37
N ALA A 242 13.07 -2.88 0.91
CA ALA A 242 13.79 -2.80 -0.35
C ALA A 242 13.60 -4.08 -1.15
N THR A 243 13.77 -3.97 -2.47
CA THR A 243 13.96 -5.11 -3.36
C THR A 243 15.36 -5.02 -3.97
N SER A 244 15.80 -6.06 -4.68
CA SER A 244 16.90 -6.01 -5.64
C SER A 244 16.33 -6.27 -7.04
N SER A 245 15.47 -5.36 -7.49
CA SER A 245 14.67 -5.54 -8.72
C SER A 245 15.40 -5.07 -9.99
N GLN A 246 16.72 -4.91 -9.94
CA GLN A 246 17.51 -4.31 -11.02
C GLN A 246 18.07 -5.32 -12.02
N VAL A 247 18.16 -6.60 -11.66
CA VAL A 247 18.87 -7.59 -12.47
C VAL A 247 17.89 -8.27 -13.46
N PRO A 248 17.95 -7.95 -14.77
CA PRO A 248 17.19 -8.67 -15.79
C PRO A 248 17.72 -10.09 -15.93
N SER A 249 16.88 -10.97 -16.47
CA SER A 249 17.30 -12.31 -16.87
C SER A 249 18.58 -12.28 -17.74
N PRO A 250 19.71 -12.91 -17.31
CA PRO A 250 20.98 -12.85 -18.03
C PRO A 250 20.98 -13.64 -19.37
N GLY A 251 19.93 -14.40 -19.69
CA GLY A 251 19.86 -15.22 -20.90
C GLY A 251 18.62 -14.98 -21.78
N VAL A 252 18.72 -15.40 -23.04
CA VAL A 252 17.56 -15.60 -23.93
C VAL A 252 16.88 -16.88 -23.46
N GLY A 253 15.73 -16.78 -22.77
CA GLY A 253 15.02 -17.96 -22.25
C GLY A 253 14.59 -17.96 -20.77
N GLY A 254 14.43 -16.81 -20.12
CA GLY A 254 13.56 -16.74 -18.93
C GLY A 254 14.16 -17.15 -17.58
N ARG A 255 15.47 -17.04 -17.37
CA ARG A 255 16.05 -17.12 -16.01
C ARG A 255 16.04 -15.73 -15.37
N PHE A 256 14.93 -15.31 -14.78
CA PHE A 256 14.85 -14.02 -14.06
C PHE A 256 15.32 -14.19 -12.61
N PHE A 257 15.79 -13.10 -11.99
CA PHE A 257 16.06 -13.06 -10.55
C PHE A 257 14.76 -12.74 -9.83
N ILE A 258 14.30 -13.65 -8.97
CA ILE A 258 13.20 -13.39 -8.03
C ILE A 258 13.80 -12.68 -6.83
N SER A 259 13.35 -11.45 -6.61
CA SER A 259 13.73 -10.67 -5.44
C SER A 259 12.58 -10.68 -4.43
N PRO A 260 12.86 -10.93 -3.15
CA PRO A 260 11.93 -10.59 -2.09
C PRO A 260 11.91 -9.10 -1.81
N PHE A 261 10.91 -8.69 -1.03
CA PHE A 261 10.83 -7.39 -0.38
C PHE A 261 11.43 -7.52 1.02
N TYR A 262 12.72 -7.23 1.15
CA TYR A 262 13.43 -7.27 2.42
C TYR A 262 12.94 -6.16 3.34
N VAL A 263 12.60 -6.50 4.58
CA VAL A 263 12.11 -5.59 5.62
C VAL A 263 13.17 -5.44 6.70
N TRP A 264 13.53 -4.20 7.02
CA TRP A 264 14.64 -3.89 7.91
C TRP A 264 14.39 -2.65 8.79
N HIS A 265 15.11 -2.59 9.91
CA HIS A 265 15.07 -1.47 10.85
C HIS A 265 16.50 -1.01 11.18
N GLY A 266 16.71 0.30 11.34
CA GLY A 266 18.05 0.88 11.52
C GLY A 266 18.88 0.26 12.65
N ASN A 267 18.22 -0.15 13.74
CA ASN A 267 18.88 -0.76 14.89
C ASN A 267 18.80 -2.30 14.93
N GLU A 268 17.95 -2.92 14.10
CA GLU A 268 17.77 -4.39 14.12
C GLU A 268 18.38 -5.07 12.89
N GLY A 269 18.76 -4.29 11.87
CA GLY A 269 19.17 -4.83 10.58
C GLY A 269 17.99 -5.39 9.80
N VAL A 270 18.28 -6.28 8.86
CA VAL A 270 17.25 -6.97 8.06
C VAL A 270 16.61 -8.06 8.92
N ARG A 271 15.30 -7.94 9.15
CA ARG A 271 14.55 -8.85 10.03
C ARG A 271 13.81 -9.94 9.25
N GLY A 272 13.39 -9.64 8.03
CA GLY A 272 12.63 -10.60 7.23
C GLY A 272 12.20 -10.04 5.88
N GLU A 273 11.09 -10.56 5.38
CA GLU A 273 10.54 -10.19 4.08
C GLU A 273 9.01 -10.22 4.06
N PHE A 274 8.38 -9.65 3.03
CA PHE A 274 6.94 -9.84 2.82
C PHE A 274 6.60 -11.33 2.70
N HIS A 275 5.50 -11.76 3.31
CA HIS A 275 5.03 -13.13 3.15
C HIS A 275 4.34 -13.29 1.79
N GLY A 276 4.68 -14.34 1.05
CA GLY A 276 4.01 -14.72 -0.21
C GLY A 276 4.08 -13.71 -1.37
N VAL A 277 4.79 -12.58 -1.25
CA VAL A 277 4.92 -11.57 -2.31
C VAL A 277 6.39 -11.37 -2.68
N ARG A 278 6.70 -11.52 -3.97
CA ARG A 278 8.03 -11.32 -4.56
C ARG A 278 7.93 -10.42 -5.80
N THR A 279 9.06 -10.04 -6.36
CA THR A 279 9.13 -9.28 -7.61
C THR A 279 10.19 -9.87 -8.54
N ALA A 280 10.00 -9.69 -9.84
CA ALA A 280 10.98 -10.07 -10.85
C ALA A 280 10.94 -9.10 -12.03
N VAL A 281 12.00 -9.13 -12.85
CA VAL A 281 12.06 -8.40 -14.13
C VAL A 281 12.16 -9.41 -15.27
N LEU A 282 11.10 -9.48 -16.07
CA LEU A 282 11.02 -10.34 -17.24
C LEU A 282 11.61 -9.62 -18.45
N ARG A 283 12.63 -10.21 -19.09
CA ARG A 283 13.18 -9.65 -20.34
C ARG A 283 12.19 -9.73 -21.51
N ASP A 284 11.38 -10.78 -21.53
CA ASP A 284 10.31 -11.00 -22.50
C ASP A 284 9.01 -11.32 -21.76
N ALA A 285 8.19 -10.28 -21.55
CA ALA A 285 6.91 -10.36 -20.87
C ALA A 285 5.90 -11.29 -21.57
N SER A 286 6.05 -11.51 -22.89
CA SER A 286 5.12 -12.33 -23.66
C SER A 286 5.17 -13.81 -23.27
N LYS A 287 6.27 -14.26 -22.63
CA LYS A 287 6.42 -15.63 -22.13
C LYS A 287 5.62 -15.90 -20.86
N TYR A 288 5.35 -14.86 -20.09
CA TYR A 288 4.61 -14.93 -18.83
C TYR A 288 3.62 -13.76 -18.79
N PRO A 289 2.52 -13.82 -19.56
CA PRO A 289 1.49 -12.78 -19.55
C PRO A 289 0.86 -12.65 -18.15
N ASP A 290 0.12 -11.55 -17.93
CA ASP A 290 -0.64 -11.36 -16.69
C ASP A 290 -1.57 -12.55 -16.44
N GLY A 291 -1.53 -13.04 -15.20
CA GLY A 291 -2.25 -14.24 -14.77
C GLY A 291 -1.62 -15.57 -15.14
N SER A 292 -0.43 -15.58 -15.75
CA SER A 292 0.33 -16.81 -15.95
C SER A 292 0.82 -17.40 -14.61
N ILE A 293 1.00 -18.71 -14.60
CA ILE A 293 1.61 -19.43 -13.48
C ILE A 293 3.08 -19.66 -13.83
N LEU A 294 3.96 -19.17 -12.97
CA LEU A 294 5.36 -19.49 -12.99
C LEU A 294 5.63 -20.66 -12.04
N ASP A 295 6.07 -21.78 -12.60
CA ASP A 295 6.44 -22.98 -11.83
C ASP A 295 7.95 -23.17 -11.84
N LEU A 296 8.56 -23.15 -10.64
CA LEU A 296 10.00 -23.34 -10.42
C LEU A 296 10.30 -24.68 -9.73
N GLY A 297 9.39 -25.64 -9.80
CA GLY A 297 9.53 -26.94 -9.16
C GLY A 297 9.05 -26.88 -7.72
N GLU A 298 9.85 -26.36 -6.79
CA GLU A 298 9.48 -26.26 -5.36
C GLU A 298 8.53 -25.09 -5.10
N GLU A 299 8.76 -23.96 -5.76
CA GLU A 299 7.97 -22.72 -5.63
C GLU A 299 7.10 -22.48 -6.85
N ARG A 300 5.91 -21.92 -6.65
CA ARG A 300 4.97 -21.56 -7.72
C ARG A 300 4.40 -20.17 -7.47
N TYR A 301 4.34 -19.36 -8.51
CA TYR A 301 3.89 -17.97 -8.41
C TYR A 301 2.84 -17.62 -9.46
N TYR A 302 1.83 -16.87 -9.05
CA TYR A 302 0.97 -16.11 -9.93
C TYR A 302 1.70 -14.86 -10.42
N VAL A 303 1.79 -14.67 -11.73
CA VAL A 303 2.44 -13.51 -12.34
C VAL A 303 1.44 -12.37 -12.49
N PHE A 304 1.75 -11.24 -11.88
CA PHE A 304 0.98 -10.01 -12.01
C PHE A 304 1.85 -8.88 -12.58
N HIS A 305 1.44 -8.31 -13.71
CA HIS A 305 2.17 -7.22 -14.34
C HIS A 305 1.86 -5.91 -13.61
N ALA A 306 2.87 -5.39 -12.92
CA ALA A 306 2.77 -4.09 -12.30
C ALA A 306 3.15 -3.00 -13.31
N THR A 307 2.36 -1.93 -13.36
CA THR A 307 2.70 -0.73 -14.12
C THR A 307 4.07 -0.21 -13.65
N SER A 308 5.07 -0.29 -14.52
CA SER A 308 6.42 0.20 -14.24
C SER A 308 6.41 1.72 -14.29
N GLN A 309 6.12 2.36 -13.17
CA GLN A 309 6.18 3.80 -13.07
C GLN A 309 7.65 4.24 -13.07
N ALA A 310 8.02 5.10 -14.02
CA ALA A 310 9.27 5.83 -13.95
C ALA A 310 9.25 6.74 -12.71
N TYR A 311 10.33 6.79 -11.94
CA TYR A 311 10.39 7.69 -10.80
C TYR A 311 10.07 9.12 -11.25
N PRO A 312 9.18 9.82 -10.53
CA PRO A 312 8.98 11.22 -10.84
C PRO A 312 10.32 11.93 -10.65
N THR A 313 10.76 12.68 -11.65
CA THR A 313 12.06 13.37 -11.66
C THR A 313 12.16 14.46 -10.60
N SER A 314 11.04 14.81 -9.98
CA SER A 314 10.92 15.73 -8.85
C SER A 314 10.10 15.09 -7.73
N TYR A 315 10.29 15.58 -6.51
CA TYR A 315 9.40 15.28 -5.40
C TYR A 315 7.95 15.64 -5.73
N GLN A 316 7.06 14.84 -5.19
CA GLN A 316 5.63 15.01 -5.35
C GLN A 316 5.01 15.31 -4.00
N GLY A 317 4.30 16.43 -3.91
CA GLY A 317 3.78 16.91 -2.63
C GLY A 317 2.29 16.68 -2.45
N TRP A 318 1.84 16.73 -1.20
CA TRP A 318 0.44 16.73 -0.81
C TRP A 318 0.27 17.42 0.55
N PHE A 319 -0.96 17.79 0.88
CA PHE A 319 -1.28 18.27 2.22
C PHE A 319 -1.75 17.10 3.07
N THR A 320 -1.09 16.87 4.19
CA THR A 320 -1.53 15.87 5.17
C THR A 320 -2.80 16.33 5.87
N THR A 321 -3.49 15.44 6.59
CA THR A 321 -4.64 15.86 7.40
C THR A 321 -4.26 16.70 8.62
N SER A 322 -2.97 16.82 8.95
CA SER A 322 -2.48 17.77 9.96
C SER A 322 -2.32 19.20 9.42
N GLY A 323 -2.53 19.40 8.11
CA GLY A 323 -2.39 20.70 7.46
C GLY A 323 -0.97 21.02 6.96
N SER A 324 -0.02 20.11 7.18
CA SER A 324 1.36 20.26 6.71
C SER A 324 1.47 19.89 5.23
N TYR A 325 2.23 20.66 4.46
CA TYR A 325 2.65 20.23 3.13
C TYR A 325 3.87 19.32 3.28
N VAL A 326 3.77 18.11 2.75
CA VAL A 326 4.88 17.15 2.71
C VAL A 326 5.13 16.78 1.26
N ASN A 327 6.36 16.41 0.94
CA ASN A 327 6.72 15.93 -0.38
C ASN A 327 7.50 14.61 -0.26
N GLY A 328 7.44 13.81 -1.31
CA GLY A 328 8.09 12.52 -1.36
C GLY A 328 8.10 11.98 -2.77
N GLN A 329 8.84 10.91 -2.99
CA GLN A 329 8.79 10.18 -4.24
C GLN A 329 8.21 8.78 -3.94
N PRO A 330 7.20 8.32 -4.69
CA PRO A 330 6.64 7.00 -4.48
C PRO A 330 7.66 5.94 -4.90
N TYR A 331 8.16 5.19 -3.91
CA TYR A 331 9.13 4.13 -4.04
C TYR A 331 8.54 2.82 -3.51
N PHE A 332 7.94 2.03 -4.39
CA PHE A 332 7.62 0.64 -4.05
C PHE A 332 8.71 -0.35 -4.49
N PHE A 333 9.48 0.03 -5.51
CA PHE A 333 10.62 -0.76 -5.99
C PHE A 333 11.88 0.07 -5.81
N ASP A 334 13.01 -0.62 -5.61
CA ASP A 334 14.33 -0.05 -5.35
C ASP A 334 14.99 0.63 -6.55
N SER A 335 14.48 0.42 -7.77
CA SER A 335 14.91 1.18 -8.97
C SER A 335 13.81 1.40 -10.00
N SER A 336 13.89 2.49 -10.77
CA SER A 336 13.12 2.72 -11.99
C SER A 336 13.83 2.16 -13.22
N LEU A 337 15.14 1.97 -13.13
CA LEU A 337 15.96 1.44 -14.22
C LEU A 337 15.85 -0.08 -14.22
N LEU A 338 15.07 -0.58 -15.17
CA LEU A 338 15.08 -1.99 -15.54
C LEU A 338 16.27 -2.19 -16.48
N LEU A 339 17.42 -2.66 -15.96
CA LEU A 339 18.57 -2.94 -16.81
C LEU A 339 18.11 -3.88 -17.96
N GLY A 340 18.46 -3.55 -19.20
CA GLY A 340 18.06 -4.36 -20.37
C GLY A 340 16.60 -4.24 -20.83
N GLY A 341 15.81 -3.28 -20.31
CA GLY A 341 14.49 -2.93 -20.85
C GLY A 341 13.38 -3.96 -20.64
N GLY A 342 13.50 -4.79 -19.60
CA GLY A 342 12.46 -5.78 -19.24
C GLY A 342 11.18 -5.15 -18.67
N GLN A 343 10.22 -6.01 -18.34
CA GLN A 343 8.95 -5.66 -17.68
C GLN A 343 8.95 -6.16 -16.24
N ARG A 344 8.58 -5.29 -15.30
CA ARG A 344 8.47 -5.68 -13.88
C ARG A 344 7.16 -6.41 -13.61
N VAL A 345 7.26 -7.47 -12.81
CA VAL A 345 6.11 -8.25 -12.34
C VAL A 345 6.16 -8.40 -10.83
N LEU A 346 5.00 -8.38 -10.19
CA LEU A 346 4.80 -8.93 -8.86
C LEU A 346 4.49 -10.42 -9.00
N LEU A 347 5.01 -11.19 -8.07
CA LEU A 347 4.86 -12.64 -8.01
C LEU A 347 4.16 -12.96 -6.69
N PHE A 348 2.99 -13.58 -6.76
CA PHE A 348 2.24 -14.00 -5.59
C PHE A 348 2.36 -15.51 -5.44
N GLU A 349 2.86 -15.97 -4.31
CA GLU A 349 3.05 -17.39 -4.03
C GLU A 349 1.70 -18.12 -4.04
N ILE A 350 1.67 -19.28 -4.70
CA ILE A 350 0.50 -20.17 -4.76
C ILE A 350 0.88 -21.48 -4.08
N GLU A 351 0.07 -21.91 -3.11
CA GLU A 351 0.20 -23.24 -2.52
C GLU A 351 0.02 -24.34 -3.56
N LYS A 352 0.83 -25.40 -3.45
CA LYS A 352 0.60 -26.60 -4.25
C LYS A 352 -0.65 -27.31 -3.73
N GLU A 353 -1.55 -27.65 -4.64
CA GLU A 353 -2.55 -28.68 -4.35
C GLU A 353 -1.80 -29.98 -4.04
N VAL A 354 -2.03 -30.54 -2.85
CA VAL A 354 -1.43 -31.79 -2.35
C VAL A 354 -2.17 -33.00 -2.90
#